data_AF-A0A3D3PLT9-F1
#
_entry.id   AF-A0A3D3PLT9-F1
#
_cell.length_a   1.000
_cell.length_b   1.000
_cell.length_c   1.000
_cell.angle_alpha   90.00
_cell.angle_beta   90.00
_cell.angle_gamma   90.00
#
_symmetry.space_group_name_H-M   'P 1'
#
loop_
_entity.id
_entity.type
_entity.pdbx_description
1 polymer ?
#
loop_
_entity_poly.entity_id
_entity_poly.type
_entity_poly.pdbx_seq_one_letter_code
_entity_poly.pdbx_strand_id
1 'polypeptide(L)'
;MEVFQRIVGIILPVFIIIALGYAYARLRGDGVRSDMTAVNRVSMDVLCPLLVFTALAAKDFDVAHNLMLILAGALIALGSGLLAWPVARLLGYDVRTFVPPMIYNNCGNMGLPLAVLAFGASGLSSAVALFMACNLVYFSVGIKIIEAGRGGRRIAFLKFLASPMMLAMLIGMAFAVLHIAIPMPMFQAMKMLGDACIPIMLFALGVRMLDVSFKSWHIGLVGAIVCPVAGLAVAWLLDGVLPLTAAQRAQMYLFAALPPAVFCFMVAEQYKQEPDKVASIVLLGNLMALVFVPAGLWMGLRQG
;
A
#
# COMPACT_ATOMS: atom_id res chain seq x y z
N MET A 1 22.71 -4.93 -17.72
CA MET A 1 23.05 -5.60 -16.45
C MET A 1 22.86 -4.69 -15.24
N GLU A 2 23.09 -3.37 -15.36
CA GLU A 2 22.93 -2.39 -14.27
C GLU A 2 21.50 -2.31 -13.69
N VAL A 3 20.45 -2.29 -14.52
CA VAL A 3 19.05 -2.22 -14.02
C VAL A 3 18.69 -3.45 -13.20
N PHE A 4 19.10 -4.65 -13.63
CA PHE A 4 18.87 -5.88 -12.88
C PHE A 4 19.61 -5.87 -11.54
N GLN A 5 20.89 -5.47 -11.53
CA GLN A 5 21.68 -5.34 -10.30
C GLN A 5 21.08 -4.30 -9.34
N ARG A 6 20.60 -3.17 -9.86
CA ARG A 6 19.92 -2.14 -9.08
C ARG A 6 18.61 -2.66 -8.46
N ILE A 7 17.79 -3.37 -9.24
CA ILE A 7 16.55 -3.99 -8.75
C ILE A 7 16.86 -5.01 -7.66
N VAL A 8 17.83 -5.90 -7.89
CA VAL A 8 18.26 -6.87 -6.88
C VAL A 8 18.76 -6.16 -5.62
N GLY A 9 19.60 -5.12 -5.74
CA GLY A 9 20.09 -4.35 -4.60
C GLY A 9 18.99 -3.67 -3.78
N ILE A 10 17.93 -3.20 -4.44
CA ILE A 10 16.77 -2.56 -3.79
C ILE A 10 15.87 -3.61 -3.11
N ILE A 11 15.65 -4.73 -3.77
CA ILE A 11 14.66 -5.72 -3.37
C ILE A 11 15.22 -6.73 -2.37
N LEU A 12 16.51 -7.05 -2.46
CA LEU A 12 17.14 -8.06 -1.60
C LEU A 12 16.99 -7.75 -0.10
N PRO A 13 17.23 -6.52 0.41
CA PRO A 13 17.02 -6.19 1.82
C PRO A 13 15.59 -6.46 2.28
N VAL A 14 14.60 -6.14 1.44
CA VAL A 14 13.18 -6.33 1.73
C VAL A 14 12.88 -7.82 1.93
N PHE A 15 13.34 -8.63 0.98
CA PHE A 15 13.15 -10.07 1.01
C PHE A 15 13.89 -10.72 2.17
N ILE A 16 15.08 -10.24 2.52
CA ILE A 16 15.82 -10.71 3.69
C ILE A 16 15.00 -10.45 4.97
N ILE A 17 14.46 -9.24 5.14
CA ILE A 17 13.65 -8.91 6.34
C ILE A 17 12.38 -9.78 6.41
N ILE A 18 11.68 -9.94 5.28
CA ILE A 18 10.50 -10.81 5.20
C ILE A 18 10.86 -12.27 5.51
N ALA A 19 11.95 -12.79 4.92
CA ALA A 19 12.40 -14.15 5.15
C ALA A 19 12.81 -14.40 6.61
N LEU A 20 13.44 -13.41 7.26
CA LEU A 20 13.76 -13.45 8.68
C LEU A 20 12.49 -13.47 9.54
N GLY A 21 11.49 -12.64 9.23
CA GLY A 21 10.19 -12.66 9.90
C GLY A 21 9.50 -14.02 9.78
N TYR A 22 9.52 -14.60 8.58
CA TYR A 22 8.98 -15.94 8.32
C TYR A 22 9.73 -17.03 9.10
N ALA A 23 11.06 -17.04 9.04
CA ALA A 23 11.90 -18.00 9.74
C ALA A 23 11.71 -17.90 11.26
N TYR A 24 11.66 -16.68 11.79
CA TYR A 24 11.41 -16.43 13.21
C TYR A 24 10.05 -17.00 13.66
N ALA A 25 8.99 -16.73 12.89
CA ALA A 25 7.66 -17.26 13.20
C ALA A 25 7.64 -18.79 13.14
N ARG A 26 8.34 -19.40 12.18
CA ARG A 26 8.43 -20.86 12.03
C ARG A 26 9.18 -21.53 13.18
N LEU A 27 10.21 -20.88 13.71
CA LEU A 27 11.02 -21.39 14.83
C LEU A 27 10.31 -21.25 16.19
N ARG A 28 9.59 -20.16 16.39
CA ARG A 28 8.89 -19.86 17.66
C ARG A 28 7.49 -20.47 17.75
N GLY A 29 6.90 -20.86 16.62
CA GLY A 29 5.55 -21.42 16.56
C GLY A 29 4.45 -20.38 16.75
N ASP A 30 3.27 -20.87 17.10
CA ASP A 30 2.00 -20.15 16.93
C ASP A 30 1.85 -18.89 17.78
N GLY A 31 2.51 -18.83 18.94
CA GLY A 31 2.41 -17.70 19.88
C GLY A 31 2.87 -16.35 19.30
N VAL A 32 3.90 -16.38 18.44
CA VAL A 32 4.43 -15.16 17.80
C VAL A 32 3.41 -14.48 16.90
N ARG A 33 2.43 -15.22 16.37
CA ARG A 33 1.36 -14.66 15.53
C ARG A 33 0.45 -13.74 16.32
N SER A 34 0.09 -14.15 17.53
CA SER A 34 -0.72 -13.35 18.45
C SER A 34 0.05 -12.08 18.87
N ASP A 35 1.32 -12.22 19.24
CA ASP A 35 2.16 -11.09 19.66
C ASP A 35 2.33 -10.04 18.57
N MET A 36 2.49 -10.50 17.32
CA MET A 36 2.67 -9.62 16.16
C MET A 36 1.40 -8.86 15.78
N THR A 37 0.23 -9.31 16.24
CA THR A 37 -1.01 -8.54 16.09
C THR A 37 -0.96 -7.24 16.90
N ALA A 38 -0.44 -7.28 18.13
CA ALA A 38 -0.29 -6.10 18.97
C ALA A 38 0.74 -5.12 18.39
N VAL A 39 1.87 -5.62 17.92
CA VAL A 39 2.92 -4.80 17.28
C VAL A 39 2.42 -4.16 15.98
N ASN A 40 1.63 -4.89 15.18
CA ASN A 40 0.99 -4.33 13.99
C ASN A 40 0.02 -3.19 14.35
N ARG A 41 -0.74 -3.33 15.44
CA ARG A 41 -1.61 -2.25 15.92
C ARG A 41 -0.82 -1.00 16.28
N VAL A 42 0.25 -1.12 17.06
CA VAL A 42 1.14 0.02 17.38
C VAL A 42 1.75 0.63 16.12
N SER A 43 2.15 -0.21 15.16
CA SER A 43 2.72 0.27 13.89
C SER A 43 1.72 1.10 13.09
N MET A 44 0.45 0.68 13.05
CA MET A 44 -0.62 1.38 12.34
C MET A 44 -1.10 2.65 13.05
N ASP A 45 -1.17 2.61 14.38
CA ASP A 45 -1.75 3.69 15.18
C ASP A 45 -0.73 4.80 15.49
N VAL A 46 0.58 4.48 15.51
CA VAL A 46 1.64 5.40 15.94
C VAL A 46 2.77 5.51 14.91
N LEU A 47 3.46 4.41 14.60
CA LEU A 47 4.72 4.49 13.85
C LEU A 47 4.50 4.99 12.42
N CYS A 48 3.54 4.44 11.71
CA CYS A 48 3.29 4.82 10.33
C CYS A 48 2.61 6.19 10.17
N PRO A 49 1.68 6.61 11.05
CA PRO A 49 1.26 8.00 11.12
C PRO A 49 2.45 8.96 11.31
N LEU A 50 3.40 8.64 12.18
CA LEU A 50 4.61 9.46 12.35
C LEU A 50 5.52 9.44 11.12
N LEU A 51 5.67 8.29 10.44
CA LEU A 51 6.39 8.20 9.17
C LEU A 51 5.78 9.12 8.11
N VAL A 52 4.46 9.04 7.92
CA VAL A 52 3.73 9.86 6.94
C VAL A 52 3.76 11.34 7.32
N PHE A 53 3.56 11.67 8.59
CA PHE A 53 3.63 13.04 9.06
C PHE A 53 5.02 13.64 8.82
N THR A 54 6.08 12.96 9.25
CA THR A 54 7.45 13.47 9.10
C THR A 54 7.89 13.55 7.65
N ALA A 55 7.38 12.67 6.79
CA ALA A 55 7.56 12.75 5.35
C ALA A 55 6.94 13.99 4.71
N LEU A 56 5.73 14.36 5.14
CA LEU A 56 4.99 15.51 4.60
C LEU A 56 5.46 16.82 5.21
N ALA A 57 5.67 16.85 6.52
CA ALA A 57 6.11 18.04 7.24
C ALA A 57 7.58 18.38 6.97
N ALA A 58 8.34 17.50 6.32
CA ALA A 58 9.65 17.82 5.81
C ALA A 58 9.55 18.96 4.78
N LYS A 59 10.50 19.90 4.83
CA LYS A 59 10.51 21.11 3.98
C LYS A 59 10.48 20.84 2.48
N ASP A 60 10.75 19.61 2.05
CA ASP A 60 10.91 19.23 0.65
C ASP A 60 9.62 18.67 0.00
N PHE A 61 8.49 18.66 0.71
CA PHE A 61 7.22 18.22 0.12
C PHE A 61 6.60 19.30 -0.78
N ASP A 62 6.88 19.22 -2.08
CA ASP A 62 6.24 20.05 -3.11
C ASP A 62 5.00 19.36 -3.70
N VAL A 63 3.83 19.92 -3.39
CA VAL A 63 2.53 19.44 -3.85
C VAL A 63 2.37 19.61 -5.35
N ALA A 64 2.84 20.73 -5.90
CA ALA A 64 2.73 21.04 -7.33
C ALA A 64 3.59 20.06 -8.14
N HIS A 65 4.78 19.75 -7.63
CA HIS A 65 5.66 18.76 -8.23
C HIS A 65 5.03 17.35 -8.27
N ASN A 66 4.28 16.97 -7.23
CA ASN A 66 3.68 15.65 -7.12
C ASN A 66 2.24 15.54 -7.65
N LEU A 67 1.63 16.63 -8.13
CA LEU A 67 0.23 16.66 -8.55
C LEU A 67 -0.10 15.61 -9.63
N MET A 68 0.76 15.48 -10.64
CA MET A 68 0.59 14.47 -11.70
C MET A 68 0.69 13.05 -11.16
N LEU A 69 1.52 12.84 -10.14
CA LEU A 69 1.67 11.54 -9.50
C LEU A 69 0.47 11.20 -8.61
N ILE A 70 -0.09 12.18 -7.91
CA ILE A 70 -1.36 12.02 -7.15
C ILE A 70 -2.48 11.64 -8.12
N LEU A 71 -2.58 12.34 -9.25
CA LEU A 71 -3.55 12.02 -10.30
C LEU A 71 -3.32 10.60 -10.83
N ALA A 72 -2.08 10.22 -11.12
CA ALA A 72 -1.74 8.86 -11.57
C ALA A 72 -2.18 7.81 -10.54
N GLY A 73 -1.87 7.99 -9.27
CA GLY A 73 -2.26 7.09 -8.20
C GLY A 73 -3.78 6.94 -8.08
N ALA A 74 -4.52 8.05 -8.23
CA ALA A 74 -5.98 8.03 -8.18
C ALA A 74 -6.58 7.29 -9.39
N LEU A 75 -6.05 7.55 -10.59
CA LEU A 75 -6.47 6.88 -11.82
C LEU A 75 -6.10 5.39 -11.82
N ILE A 76 -4.95 5.01 -11.26
CA ILE A 76 -4.58 3.59 -11.07
C ILE A 76 -5.57 2.93 -10.11
N ALA A 77 -5.86 3.53 -8.96
CA ALA A 77 -6.81 2.96 -8.00
C ALA A 77 -8.22 2.78 -8.62
N LEU A 78 -8.73 3.81 -9.31
CA LEU A 78 -10.03 3.74 -9.99
C LEU A 78 -10.03 2.76 -11.16
N GLY A 79 -8.99 2.82 -11.99
CA GLY A 79 -8.82 1.98 -13.18
C GLY A 79 -8.68 0.51 -12.81
N SER A 80 -7.91 0.17 -11.76
CA SER A 80 -7.82 -1.19 -11.24
C SER A 80 -9.17 -1.71 -10.78
N GLY A 81 -9.96 -0.88 -10.09
CA GLY A 81 -11.33 -1.24 -9.73
C GLY A 81 -12.24 -1.46 -10.94
N LEU A 82 -12.15 -0.58 -11.95
CA LEU A 82 -12.92 -0.67 -13.18
C LEU A 82 -12.59 -1.95 -13.99
N LEU A 83 -11.31 -2.29 -14.11
CA LEU A 83 -10.83 -3.49 -14.79
C LEU A 83 -11.15 -4.78 -14.01
N ALA A 84 -11.14 -4.71 -12.68
CA ALA A 84 -11.50 -5.85 -11.83
C ALA A 84 -13.02 -6.14 -11.84
N TRP A 85 -13.85 -5.14 -12.13
CA TRP A 85 -15.31 -5.29 -12.13
C TRP A 85 -15.84 -6.35 -13.11
N PRO A 86 -15.48 -6.36 -14.42
CA PRO A 86 -15.92 -7.41 -15.32
C PRO A 86 -15.38 -8.78 -14.90
N VAL A 87 -14.16 -8.85 -14.36
CA VAL A 87 -13.59 -10.12 -13.87
C VAL A 87 -14.42 -10.70 -12.73
N ALA A 88 -14.83 -9.87 -11.77
CA ALA A 88 -15.73 -10.30 -10.68
C ALA A 88 -17.05 -10.85 -11.23
N ARG A 89 -17.65 -10.16 -12.21
CA ARG A 89 -18.93 -10.58 -12.81
C ARG A 89 -18.82 -11.88 -13.60
N LEU A 90 -17.77 -12.02 -14.41
CA LEU A 90 -17.55 -13.21 -15.26
C LEU A 90 -17.25 -14.46 -14.43
N LEU A 91 -16.54 -14.32 -13.31
CA LEU A 91 -16.19 -15.43 -12.42
C LEU A 91 -17.23 -15.67 -11.30
N GLY A 92 -18.33 -14.91 -11.29
CA GLY A 92 -19.41 -15.07 -10.30
C GLY A 92 -19.03 -14.64 -8.88
N TYR A 93 -18.04 -13.78 -8.71
CA TYR A 93 -17.66 -13.23 -7.41
C TYR A 93 -18.52 -12.02 -7.03
N ASP A 94 -18.78 -11.85 -5.73
CA ASP A 94 -19.40 -10.62 -5.24
C ASP A 94 -18.42 -9.45 -5.48
N VAL A 95 -18.90 -8.45 -6.22
CA VAL A 95 -18.16 -7.22 -6.54
C VAL A 95 -17.70 -6.51 -5.26
N ARG A 96 -18.50 -6.56 -4.18
CA ARG A 96 -18.20 -5.96 -2.89
C ARG A 96 -17.03 -6.64 -2.18
N THR A 97 -16.79 -7.91 -2.49
CA THR A 97 -15.67 -8.70 -1.96
C THR A 97 -14.43 -8.53 -2.84
N PHE A 98 -14.60 -8.57 -4.16
CA PHE A 98 -13.47 -8.68 -5.09
C PHE A 98 -12.87 -7.33 -5.53
N VAL A 99 -13.69 -6.30 -5.79
CA VAL A 99 -13.22 -5.04 -6.38
C VAL A 99 -12.48 -4.12 -5.39
N PRO A 100 -12.95 -3.90 -4.14
CA PRO A 100 -12.26 -3.01 -3.22
C PRO A 100 -10.79 -3.38 -2.94
N PRO A 101 -10.41 -4.67 -2.79
CA PRO A 101 -9.00 -5.06 -2.68
C PRO A 101 -8.14 -4.74 -3.92
N MET A 102 -8.75 -4.57 -5.11
CA MET A 102 -8.05 -4.18 -6.34
C MET A 102 -7.87 -2.66 -6.44
N ILE A 103 -8.76 -1.89 -5.80
CA ILE A 103 -8.66 -0.42 -5.70
C ILE A 103 -7.57 -0.01 -4.71
N TYR A 104 -7.43 -0.77 -3.61
CA TYR A 104 -6.51 -0.42 -2.52
C TYR A 104 -5.41 -1.46 -2.36
N ASN A 105 -4.35 -1.20 -3.10
CA ASN A 105 -3.10 -1.92 -2.97
C ASN A 105 -2.40 -1.61 -1.63
N ASN A 106 -1.38 -2.39 -1.30
CA ASN A 106 -0.63 -2.33 -0.05
C ASN A 106 0.39 -1.17 -0.06
N CYS A 107 -0.07 0.02 -0.47
CA CYS A 107 0.72 1.24 -0.56
C CYS A 107 1.34 1.65 0.78
N GLY A 108 0.62 1.47 1.89
CA GLY A 108 1.12 1.79 3.24
C GLY A 108 2.23 0.83 3.70
N ASN A 109 1.90 -0.46 3.87
CA ASN A 109 2.80 -1.40 4.55
C ASN A 109 3.91 -1.94 3.64
N MET A 110 3.73 -1.87 2.32
CA MET A 110 4.70 -2.37 1.35
C MET A 110 5.21 -1.23 0.46
N GLY A 111 4.33 -0.37 -0.05
CA GLY A 111 4.70 0.72 -0.95
C GLY A 111 5.67 1.74 -0.35
N LEU A 112 5.36 2.30 0.83
CA LEU A 112 6.21 3.29 1.49
C LEU A 112 7.62 2.71 1.82
N PRO A 113 7.75 1.55 2.51
CA PRO A 113 9.03 0.86 2.68
C PRO A 113 9.84 0.70 1.39
N LEU A 114 9.20 0.16 0.36
CA LEU A 114 9.86 -0.15 -0.91
C LEU A 114 10.32 1.11 -1.62
N ALA A 115 9.53 2.18 -1.58
CA ALA A 115 9.91 3.43 -2.23
C ALA A 115 11.13 4.08 -1.55
N VAL A 116 11.20 4.06 -0.21
CA VAL A 116 12.37 4.56 0.51
C VAL A 116 13.61 3.71 0.26
N LEU A 117 13.46 2.38 0.24
CA LEU A 117 14.59 1.48 -0.07
C LEU A 117 15.04 1.60 -1.53
N ALA A 118 14.11 1.84 -2.46
CA ALA A 118 14.40 1.93 -3.89
C ALA A 118 14.98 3.28 -4.32
N PHE A 119 14.47 4.36 -3.72
CA PHE A 119 14.69 5.72 -4.20
C PHE A 119 15.26 6.65 -3.11
N GLY A 120 15.50 6.15 -1.90
CA GLY A 120 16.00 6.93 -0.77
C GLY A 120 14.94 7.86 -0.16
N ALA A 121 15.40 8.76 0.71
CA ALA A 121 14.54 9.74 1.37
C ALA A 121 13.83 10.69 0.39
N SER A 122 14.46 11.00 -0.76
CA SER A 122 13.82 11.81 -1.81
C SER A 122 12.60 11.13 -2.43
N GLY A 123 12.57 9.79 -2.43
CA GLY A 123 11.42 9.03 -2.90
C GLY A 123 10.23 9.03 -1.94
N LEU A 124 10.42 9.39 -0.67
CA LEU A 124 9.37 9.33 0.34
C LEU A 124 8.23 10.30 0.03
N SER A 125 8.54 11.51 -0.44
CA SER A 125 7.56 12.53 -0.83
C SER A 125 6.57 12.00 -1.88
N SER A 126 7.11 11.48 -3.00
CA SER A 126 6.30 10.89 -4.07
C SER A 126 5.53 9.64 -3.63
N ALA A 127 6.11 8.83 -2.74
CA ALA A 127 5.43 7.66 -2.19
C ALA A 127 4.24 8.02 -1.30
N VAL A 128 4.37 9.08 -0.50
CA VAL A 128 3.26 9.60 0.31
C VAL A 128 2.18 10.22 -0.56
N ALA A 129 2.56 10.88 -1.65
CA ALA A 129 1.60 11.43 -2.62
C ALA A 129 0.74 10.32 -3.27
N LEU A 130 1.36 9.21 -3.68
CA LEU A 130 0.64 8.02 -4.18
C LEU A 130 -0.22 7.38 -3.09
N PHE A 131 0.31 7.24 -1.88
CA PHE A 131 -0.42 6.73 -0.72
C PHE A 131 -1.67 7.56 -0.42
N MET A 132 -1.57 8.88 -0.49
CA MET A 132 -2.71 9.81 -0.34
C MET A 132 -3.78 9.55 -1.40
N ALA A 133 -3.37 9.44 -2.67
CA ALA A 133 -4.29 9.18 -3.76
C ALA A 133 -5.06 7.86 -3.58
N CYS A 134 -4.35 6.78 -3.24
CA CYS A 134 -4.97 5.47 -2.98
C CYS A 134 -5.96 5.53 -1.81
N ASN A 135 -5.61 6.22 -0.72
CA ASN A 135 -6.47 6.41 0.43
C ASN A 135 -7.74 7.18 0.08
N LEU A 136 -7.61 8.33 -0.58
CA LEU A 136 -8.76 9.14 -0.98
C LEU A 136 -9.72 8.35 -1.86
N VAL A 137 -9.21 7.59 -2.83
CA VAL A 137 -10.05 6.76 -3.71
C VAL A 137 -10.71 5.61 -2.96
N TYR A 138 -9.99 4.87 -2.13
CA TYR A 138 -10.56 3.72 -1.42
C TYR A 138 -11.65 4.14 -0.44
N PHE A 139 -11.42 5.18 0.35
CA PHE A 139 -12.40 5.61 1.34
C PHE A 139 -13.58 6.39 0.75
N SER A 140 -13.47 6.85 -0.50
CA SER A 140 -14.59 7.45 -1.22
C SER A 140 -15.36 6.43 -2.08
N VAL A 141 -14.69 5.69 -2.95
CA VAL A 141 -15.30 4.76 -3.92
C VAL A 141 -15.29 3.33 -3.41
N GLY A 142 -14.15 2.85 -2.88
CA GLY A 142 -14.03 1.48 -2.36
C GLY A 142 -15.04 1.17 -1.25
N ILE A 143 -15.15 2.05 -0.26
CA ILE A 143 -16.15 1.91 0.82
C ILE A 143 -17.58 1.99 0.28
N LYS A 144 -17.87 2.89 -0.67
CA LYS A 144 -19.20 2.95 -1.30
C LYS A 144 -19.56 1.64 -2.01
N ILE A 145 -18.59 0.97 -2.63
CA ILE A 145 -18.81 -0.35 -3.26
C ILE A 145 -19.15 -1.39 -2.18
N ILE A 146 -18.39 -1.45 -1.08
CA ILE A 146 -18.65 -2.37 0.05
C ILE A 146 -20.03 -2.12 0.68
N GLU A 147 -20.41 -0.85 0.81
CA GLU A 147 -21.69 -0.41 1.37
C GLU A 147 -22.86 -0.43 0.40
N ALA A 148 -22.63 -0.73 -0.89
CA ALA A 148 -23.68 -0.74 -1.89
C ALA A 148 -24.85 -1.62 -1.42
N GLY A 149 -26.08 -1.12 -1.45
CA GLY A 149 -27.26 -1.87 -0.99
C GLY A 149 -27.36 -2.13 0.52
N ARG A 150 -26.53 -1.50 1.37
CA ARG A 150 -26.56 -1.66 2.85
C ARG A 150 -27.04 -0.43 3.64
N GLY A 151 -27.68 0.54 2.99
CA GLY A 151 -28.16 1.77 3.64
C GLY A 151 -26.98 2.61 4.13
N GLY A 152 -26.39 3.36 3.20
CA GLY A 152 -25.09 4.03 3.38
C GLY A 152 -24.96 4.81 4.69
N ARG A 153 -24.07 4.35 5.57
CA ARG A 153 -23.72 5.10 6.78
C ARG A 153 -22.54 6.00 6.43
N ARG A 154 -22.81 7.29 6.21
CA ARG A 154 -21.79 8.38 6.16
C ARG A 154 -20.75 8.33 7.30
N ILE A 155 -21.06 7.60 8.37
CA ILE A 155 -20.21 7.30 9.52
C ILE A 155 -18.85 6.72 9.10
N ALA A 156 -18.77 5.92 8.03
CA ALA A 156 -17.52 5.29 7.60
C ALA A 156 -16.47 6.29 7.10
N PHE A 157 -16.89 7.25 6.28
CA PHE A 157 -16.01 8.29 5.75
C PHE A 157 -15.54 9.25 6.84
N LEU A 158 -16.43 9.62 7.77
CA LEU A 158 -16.07 10.46 8.91
C LEU A 158 -15.10 9.75 9.87
N LYS A 159 -15.31 8.45 10.13
CA LYS A 159 -14.38 7.64 10.94
C LYS A 159 -13.01 7.50 10.27
N PHE A 160 -12.97 7.45 8.94
CA PHE A 160 -11.70 7.44 8.22
C PHE A 160 -10.95 8.76 8.33
N LEU A 161 -11.63 9.90 8.17
CA LEU A 161 -11.02 11.22 8.39
C LEU A 161 -10.47 11.37 9.82
N ALA A 162 -11.07 10.68 10.78
CA ALA A 162 -10.59 10.61 12.16
C ALA A 162 -9.54 9.52 12.42
N SER A 163 -9.11 8.75 11.40
CA SER A 163 -8.09 7.71 11.59
C SER A 163 -6.72 8.35 11.85
N PRO A 164 -5.85 7.74 12.70
CA PRO A 164 -4.53 8.29 13.01
C PRO A 164 -3.69 8.59 11.76
N MET A 165 -3.77 7.71 10.77
CA MET A 165 -3.07 7.86 9.49
C MET A 165 -3.55 9.07 8.69
N MET A 166 -4.86 9.25 8.55
CA MET A 166 -5.43 10.37 7.81
C MET A 166 -5.19 11.69 8.55
N LEU A 167 -5.32 11.70 9.88
CA LEU A 167 -4.99 12.87 10.69
C LEU A 167 -3.51 13.26 10.54
N ALA A 168 -2.59 12.30 10.63
CA ALA A 168 -1.18 12.56 10.41
C ALA A 168 -0.88 13.10 9.00
N MET A 169 -1.58 12.61 7.99
CA MET A 169 -1.48 13.11 6.62
C MET A 169 -1.99 14.56 6.51
N LEU A 170 -3.20 14.85 7.02
CA LEU A 170 -3.79 16.18 6.98
C LEU A 170 -2.95 17.20 7.76
N ILE A 171 -2.48 16.84 8.95
CA ILE A 171 -1.63 17.70 9.78
C ILE A 171 -0.27 17.87 9.11
N GLY A 172 0.35 16.80 8.60
CA GLY A 172 1.64 16.88 7.90
C GLY A 172 1.58 17.78 6.68
N MET A 173 0.51 17.65 5.88
CA MET A 173 0.23 18.52 4.75
C MET A 173 0.01 19.97 5.17
N ALA A 174 -0.74 20.22 6.24
CA ALA A 174 -0.94 21.56 6.77
C ALA A 174 0.37 22.20 7.21
N PHE A 175 1.26 21.44 7.86
CA PHE A 175 2.59 21.90 8.24
C PHE A 175 3.46 22.23 7.02
N ALA A 176 3.38 21.41 5.97
CA ALA A 176 4.08 21.64 4.71
C ALA A 176 3.65 22.95 4.05
N VAL A 177 2.33 23.16 3.89
CA VAL A 177 1.74 24.33 3.21
C VAL A 177 1.92 25.61 4.02
N LEU A 178 1.74 25.54 5.33
CA LEU A 178 1.86 26.70 6.23
C LEU A 178 3.32 26.97 6.63
N HIS A 179 4.27 26.16 6.16
CA HIS A 179 5.69 26.23 6.52
C HIS A 179 5.94 26.28 8.03
N ILE A 180 5.15 25.52 8.80
CA ILE A 180 5.25 25.50 10.26
C ILE A 180 6.55 24.79 10.65
N ALA A 181 7.44 25.52 11.33
CA ALA A 181 8.70 24.96 11.81
C ALA A 181 8.46 24.04 13.03
N ILE A 182 9.01 22.82 12.95
CA ILE A 182 9.02 21.87 14.06
C ILE A 182 10.38 21.96 14.74
N PRO A 183 10.46 22.12 16.08
CA PRO A 183 11.71 22.05 16.81
C PRO A 183 12.49 20.77 16.47
N MET A 184 13.78 20.91 16.13
CA MET A 184 14.61 19.82 15.62
C MET A 184 14.60 18.55 16.49
N PRO A 185 14.69 18.63 17.84
CA PRO A 185 14.65 17.43 18.68
C PRO A 185 13.34 16.66 18.56
N MET A 186 12.21 17.38 18.44
CA MET A 186 10.89 16.77 18.30
C MET A 186 10.74 16.11 16.93
N PHE A 187 11.17 16.78 15.87
CA PHE A 187 11.17 16.20 14.52
C PHE A 187 12.02 14.93 14.44
N GLN A 188 13.22 14.95 15.05
CA GLN A 188 14.10 13.77 15.11
C GLN A 188 13.45 12.60 15.87
N ALA A 189 12.85 12.86 17.02
CA ALA A 189 12.15 11.81 17.78
C ALA A 189 11.00 11.18 16.98
N MET A 190 10.17 12.01 16.35
CA MET A 190 9.09 11.55 15.48
C MET A 190 9.62 10.76 14.29
N LYS A 191 10.72 11.23 13.67
CA LYS A 191 11.35 10.57 12.54
C LYS A 191 11.94 9.21 12.93
N MET A 192 12.60 9.11 14.08
CA MET A 192 13.14 7.84 14.57
C MET A 192 12.03 6.78 14.77
N LEU A 193 10.88 7.19 15.32
CA LEU A 193 9.71 6.32 15.43
C LEU A 193 9.13 5.96 14.05
N GLY A 194 9.05 6.92 13.13
CA GLY A 194 8.60 6.70 11.77
C GLY A 194 9.48 5.72 10.99
N ASP A 195 10.79 5.91 11.04
CA ASP A 195 11.81 5.07 10.39
C ASP A 195 11.73 3.62 10.89
N ALA A 196 11.32 3.39 12.14
CA ALA A 196 11.08 2.06 12.69
C ALA A 196 9.85 1.35 12.10
N CYS A 197 8.87 2.08 11.52
CA CYS A 197 7.67 1.46 10.94
C CYS A 197 8.05 0.48 9.80
N ILE A 198 8.98 0.89 8.93
CA ILE A 198 9.37 0.15 7.73
C ILE A 198 9.88 -1.27 8.07
N PRO A 199 10.96 -1.46 8.85
CA PRO A 199 11.49 -2.79 9.13
C PRO A 199 10.51 -3.65 9.94
N ILE A 200 9.76 -3.06 10.88
CA ILE A 200 8.77 -3.78 11.68
C ILE A 200 7.65 -4.32 10.80
N MET A 201 7.14 -3.52 9.86
CA MET A 201 6.07 -3.95 8.95
C MET A 201 6.52 -5.03 7.97
N LEU A 202 7.72 -4.92 7.41
CA LEU A 202 8.28 -5.95 6.53
C LEU A 202 8.51 -7.26 7.29
N PHE A 203 8.98 -7.18 8.53
CA PHE A 203 9.15 -8.36 9.38
C PHE A 203 7.80 -8.99 9.73
N ALA A 204 6.82 -8.19 10.14
CA ALA A 204 5.48 -8.65 10.45
C ALA A 204 4.77 -9.26 9.23
N LEU A 205 5.03 -8.75 8.02
CA LEU A 205 4.57 -9.38 6.78
C LEU A 205 5.14 -10.80 6.62
N GLY A 206 6.44 -10.97 6.88
CA GLY A 206 7.09 -12.29 6.90
C GLY A 206 6.45 -13.26 7.88
N VAL A 207 6.17 -12.82 9.11
CA VAL A 207 5.47 -13.62 10.11
C VAL A 207 4.12 -14.12 9.60
N ARG A 208 3.36 -13.24 8.92
CA ARG A 208 2.01 -13.55 8.42
C ARG A 208 1.98 -14.48 7.21
N MET A 209 3.11 -14.79 6.59
CA MET A 209 3.17 -15.78 5.51
C MET A 209 2.80 -17.20 5.99
N LEU A 210 2.80 -17.47 7.31
CA LEU A 210 2.31 -18.73 7.87
C LEU A 210 0.77 -18.85 7.92
N ASP A 211 0.04 -17.73 7.79
CA ASP A 211 -1.42 -17.71 7.91
C ASP A 211 -2.15 -17.95 6.58
N VAL A 212 -1.41 -18.36 5.53
CA VAL A 212 -1.96 -18.64 4.20
C VAL A 212 -2.93 -19.82 4.30
N SER A 213 -4.22 -19.48 4.38
CA SER A 213 -5.33 -20.43 4.33
C SER A 213 -5.74 -20.65 2.87
N PHE A 214 -5.71 -21.91 2.42
CA PHE A 214 -6.10 -22.28 1.05
C PHE A 214 -7.61 -22.54 0.88
N LYS A 215 -8.43 -22.23 1.90
CA LYS A 215 -9.89 -22.51 1.83
C LYS A 215 -10.58 -21.82 0.65
N SER A 216 -10.16 -20.60 0.29
CA SER A 216 -10.69 -19.84 -0.86
C SER A 216 -9.59 -19.53 -1.89
N TRP A 217 -8.73 -20.51 -2.17
CA TRP A 217 -7.55 -20.29 -3.01
C TRP A 217 -7.87 -19.82 -4.43
N HIS A 218 -8.99 -20.24 -5.03
CA HIS A 218 -9.37 -19.82 -6.39
C HIS A 218 -9.53 -18.29 -6.49
N ILE A 219 -10.41 -17.69 -5.68
CA ILE A 219 -10.61 -16.23 -5.69
C ILE A 219 -9.35 -15.51 -5.23
N GLY A 220 -8.60 -16.11 -4.29
CA GLY A 220 -7.35 -15.54 -3.82
C GLY A 220 -6.28 -15.46 -4.91
N LEU A 221 -6.11 -16.51 -5.72
CA LEU A 221 -5.17 -16.54 -6.84
C LEU A 221 -5.57 -15.56 -7.94
N VAL A 222 -6.87 -15.52 -8.28
CA VAL A 222 -7.39 -14.55 -9.26
C VAL A 222 -7.13 -13.13 -8.76
N GLY A 223 -7.44 -12.82 -7.51
CA GLY A 223 -7.19 -11.49 -6.94
C GLY A 223 -5.70 -11.14 -6.87
N ALA A 224 -4.85 -12.12 -6.56
CA ALA A 224 -3.39 -11.97 -6.50
C ALA A 224 -2.76 -11.61 -7.85
N ILE A 225 -3.38 -12.04 -8.96
CA ILE A 225 -2.94 -11.71 -10.32
C ILE A 225 -3.62 -10.43 -10.80
N VAL A 226 -4.94 -10.33 -10.64
CA VAL A 226 -5.74 -9.22 -11.17
C VAL A 226 -5.34 -7.89 -10.55
N CYS A 227 -5.06 -7.83 -9.25
CA CYS A 227 -4.67 -6.58 -8.58
C CYS A 227 -3.43 -5.93 -9.24
N PRO A 228 -2.26 -6.60 -9.27
CA PRO A 228 -1.07 -6.01 -9.86
C PRO A 228 -1.17 -5.90 -11.39
N VAL A 229 -1.82 -6.84 -12.09
CA VAL A 229 -1.95 -6.77 -13.55
C VAL A 229 -2.85 -5.60 -13.97
N ALA A 230 -3.99 -5.39 -13.29
CA ALA A 230 -4.86 -4.26 -13.57
C ALA A 230 -4.17 -2.93 -13.26
N GLY A 231 -3.47 -2.85 -12.12
CA GLY A 231 -2.68 -1.67 -11.76
C GLY A 231 -1.60 -1.36 -12.79
N LEU A 232 -0.81 -2.36 -13.18
CA LEU A 232 0.24 -2.22 -14.18
C LEU A 232 -0.30 -1.87 -15.57
N ALA A 233 -1.44 -2.43 -15.97
CA ALA A 233 -2.09 -2.09 -17.24
C ALA A 233 -2.51 -0.61 -17.27
N VAL A 234 -3.09 -0.10 -16.18
CA VAL A 234 -3.45 1.32 -16.08
C VAL A 234 -2.20 2.19 -16.05
N ALA A 235 -1.18 1.82 -15.26
CA ALA A 235 0.09 2.55 -15.20
C ALA A 235 0.76 2.64 -16.59
N TRP A 236 0.75 1.55 -17.36
CA TRP A 236 1.28 1.52 -18.73
C TRP A 236 0.53 2.47 -19.68
N LEU A 237 -0.81 2.54 -19.57
CA LEU A 237 -1.60 3.50 -20.35
C LEU A 237 -1.30 4.95 -19.94
N LEU A 238 -1.13 5.21 -18.64
CA LEU A 238 -0.83 6.55 -18.12
C LEU A 238 0.59 7.01 -18.43
N ASP A 239 1.54 6.09 -18.54
CA ASP A 239 2.95 6.38 -18.84
C ASP A 239 3.12 7.11 -20.18
N GLY A 240 2.28 6.80 -21.17
CA GLY A 240 2.28 7.48 -22.47
C GLY A 240 1.58 8.84 -22.49
N VAL A 241 0.89 9.23 -21.42
CA VAL A 241 0.00 10.41 -21.38
C VAL A 241 0.44 11.43 -20.35
N LEU A 242 0.92 10.99 -19.19
CA LEU A 242 1.30 11.87 -18.09
C LEU A 242 2.78 12.28 -18.21
N PRO A 243 3.11 13.58 -18.12
CA PRO A 243 4.50 14.04 -18.14
C PRO A 243 5.14 13.78 -16.77
N LEU A 244 5.62 12.56 -16.55
CA LEU A 244 6.28 12.14 -15.31
C LEU A 244 7.81 12.13 -15.46
N THR A 245 8.51 12.56 -14.41
CA THR A 245 9.97 12.35 -14.33
C THR A 245 10.30 10.86 -14.23
N ALA A 246 11.53 10.46 -14.58
CA ALA A 246 11.95 9.06 -14.49
C ALA A 246 11.76 8.45 -13.08
N ALA A 247 12.00 9.24 -12.03
CA ALA A 247 11.80 8.82 -10.64
C ALA A 247 10.30 8.62 -10.31
N GLN A 248 9.45 9.58 -10.70
CA GLN A 248 8.00 9.51 -10.49
C GLN A 248 7.37 8.35 -11.25
N ARG A 249 7.80 8.12 -12.50
CA ARG A 249 7.38 6.96 -13.29
C ARG A 249 7.75 5.65 -12.61
N ALA A 250 8.99 5.52 -12.13
CA ALA A 250 9.43 4.31 -11.43
C ALA A 250 8.59 4.03 -10.18
N GLN A 251 8.20 5.07 -9.45
CA GLN A 251 7.29 4.93 -8.30
C GLN A 251 5.85 4.61 -8.69
N MET A 252 5.33 5.20 -9.77
CA MET A 252 4.01 4.89 -10.30
C MET A 252 3.91 3.38 -10.59
N TYR A 253 4.87 2.82 -11.32
CA TYR A 253 4.89 1.38 -11.62
C TYR A 253 5.14 0.52 -10.38
N LEU A 254 5.98 0.96 -9.44
CA LEU A 254 6.16 0.28 -8.15
C LEU A 254 4.83 0.15 -7.42
N PHE A 255 4.07 1.24 -7.26
CA PHE A 255 2.80 1.23 -6.57
C PHE A 255 1.74 0.46 -7.35
N ALA A 256 1.72 0.57 -8.68
CA ALA A 256 0.80 -0.17 -9.53
C ALA A 256 0.96 -1.70 -9.42
N ALA A 257 2.17 -2.18 -9.16
CA ALA A 257 2.48 -3.60 -8.99
C ALA A 257 2.22 -4.15 -7.59
N LEU A 258 1.81 -3.30 -6.63
CA LEU A 258 1.61 -3.73 -5.25
C LEU A 258 0.41 -4.68 -5.14
N PRO A 259 0.49 -5.66 -4.22
CA PRO A 259 -0.62 -6.55 -3.93
C PRO A 259 -1.74 -5.82 -3.18
N PRO A 260 -2.92 -6.44 -3.01
CA PRO A 260 -3.99 -5.91 -2.16
C PRO A 260 -3.54 -5.63 -0.72
N ALA A 261 -4.03 -4.53 -0.13
CA ALA A 261 -3.68 -4.17 1.24
C ALA A 261 -4.29 -5.13 2.27
N VAL A 262 -3.53 -5.42 3.32
CA VAL A 262 -4.04 -6.17 4.48
C VAL A 262 -5.19 -5.44 5.18
N PHE A 263 -5.23 -4.11 5.04
CA PHE A 263 -6.34 -3.28 5.50
C PHE A 263 -7.70 -3.71 4.92
N CYS A 264 -7.75 -4.16 3.66
CA CYS A 264 -9.00 -4.60 3.03
C CYS A 264 -9.64 -5.79 3.76
N PHE A 265 -8.84 -6.69 4.33
CA PHE A 265 -9.34 -7.79 5.14
C PHE A 265 -10.02 -7.29 6.42
N MET A 266 -9.41 -6.34 7.15
CA MET A 266 -10.00 -5.77 8.36
C MET A 266 -11.33 -5.04 8.07
N VAL A 267 -11.40 -4.33 6.94
CA VAL A 267 -12.65 -3.71 6.48
C VAL A 267 -13.68 -4.79 6.14
N ALA A 268 -13.30 -5.84 5.40
CA ALA A 268 -14.20 -6.94 5.08
C ALA A 268 -14.78 -7.61 6.34
N GLU A 269 -13.98 -7.79 7.39
CA GLU A 269 -14.42 -8.31 8.68
C GLU A 269 -15.41 -7.36 9.36
N GLN A 270 -15.10 -6.07 9.42
CA GLN A 270 -15.96 -5.04 10.01
C GLN A 270 -17.33 -4.97 9.32
N TYR A 271 -17.35 -5.08 8.00
CA TYR A 271 -18.58 -5.08 7.20
C TYR A 271 -19.19 -6.48 7.04
N LYS A 272 -18.62 -7.52 7.67
CA LYS A 272 -19.07 -8.92 7.54
C LYS A 272 -19.24 -9.35 6.08
N GLN A 273 -18.26 -9.00 5.25
CA GLN A 273 -18.30 -9.17 3.81
C GLN A 273 -17.23 -10.13 3.32
N GLU A 274 -17.60 -11.42 3.39
CA GLU A 274 -16.78 -12.57 3.00
C GLU A 274 -15.30 -12.44 3.41
N PRO A 275 -15.01 -12.18 4.71
CA PRO A 275 -13.67 -11.88 5.18
C PRO A 275 -12.65 -12.97 4.84
N ASP A 276 -13.05 -14.24 4.83
CA ASP A 276 -12.18 -15.37 4.45
C ASP A 276 -11.70 -15.30 2.99
N LYS A 277 -12.56 -14.82 2.07
CA LYS A 277 -12.21 -14.65 0.66
C LYS A 277 -11.26 -13.47 0.49
N VAL A 278 -11.53 -12.34 1.16
CA VAL A 278 -10.64 -11.17 1.14
C VAL A 278 -9.29 -11.49 1.77
N ALA A 279 -9.27 -12.25 2.87
CA ALA A 279 -8.03 -12.74 3.47
C ALA A 279 -7.20 -13.54 2.46
N SER A 280 -7.85 -14.46 1.73
CA SER A 280 -7.18 -15.28 0.71
C SER A 280 -6.58 -14.43 -0.42
N ILE A 281 -7.31 -13.42 -0.90
CA ILE A 281 -6.83 -12.44 -1.90
C ILE A 281 -5.60 -11.69 -1.40
N VAL A 282 -5.66 -11.18 -0.17
CA VAL A 282 -4.56 -10.43 0.44
C VAL A 282 -3.33 -11.33 0.63
N LEU A 283 -3.51 -12.52 1.19
CA LEU A 283 -2.40 -13.42 1.52
C LEU A 283 -1.69 -13.91 0.25
N LEU A 284 -2.45 -14.43 -0.72
CA LEU A 284 -1.87 -14.86 -2.01
C LEU A 284 -1.31 -13.68 -2.80
N GLY A 285 -1.95 -12.50 -2.73
CA GLY A 285 -1.43 -11.28 -3.32
C GLY A 285 -0.06 -10.91 -2.76
N ASN A 286 0.10 -10.90 -1.44
CA ASN A 286 1.40 -10.61 -0.82
C ASN A 286 2.49 -11.63 -1.20
N LEU A 287 2.14 -12.89 -1.47
CA LEU A 287 3.08 -13.85 -2.05
C LEU A 287 3.45 -13.52 -3.49
N MET A 288 2.45 -13.16 -4.32
CA MET A 288 2.69 -12.78 -5.71
C MET A 288 3.44 -11.45 -5.86
N ALA A 289 3.44 -10.60 -4.82
CA ALA A 289 4.23 -9.38 -4.77
C ALA A 289 5.73 -9.66 -4.98
N LEU A 290 6.21 -10.85 -4.58
CA LEU A 290 7.60 -11.26 -4.81
C LEU A 290 7.97 -11.34 -6.29
N VAL A 291 6.97 -11.46 -7.17
CA VAL A 291 7.13 -11.50 -8.63
C VAL A 291 6.74 -10.16 -9.26
N PHE A 292 5.57 -9.63 -8.89
CA PHE A 292 5.03 -8.43 -9.51
C PHE A 292 5.80 -7.15 -9.14
N VAL A 293 6.28 -7.00 -7.90
CA VAL A 293 7.03 -5.81 -7.48
C VAL A 293 8.34 -5.65 -8.27
N PRO A 294 9.20 -6.69 -8.41
CA PRO A 294 10.34 -6.61 -9.31
C PRO A 294 9.96 -6.30 -10.75
N ALA A 295 8.87 -6.89 -11.26
CA ALA A 295 8.41 -6.64 -12.62
C ALA A 295 7.97 -5.19 -12.83
N GLY A 296 7.22 -4.61 -11.88
CA GLY A 296 6.81 -3.21 -11.92
C GLY A 296 8.02 -2.26 -11.87
N LEU A 297 8.96 -2.51 -10.96
CA LEU A 297 10.20 -1.72 -10.89
C LEU A 297 11.00 -1.81 -12.19
N TRP A 298 11.09 -3.00 -12.80
CA TRP A 298 11.73 -3.17 -14.10
C TRP A 298 11.05 -2.35 -15.19
N MET A 299 9.71 -2.37 -15.28
CA MET A 299 8.96 -1.56 -16.25
C MET A 299 9.21 -0.07 -16.06
N GLY A 300 9.17 0.42 -14.82
CA GLY A 300 9.37 1.83 -14.52
C GLY A 300 10.79 2.34 -14.72
N LEU A 301 11.80 1.48 -14.52
CA LEU A 301 13.23 1.82 -14.65
C LEU A 301 13.78 1.60 -16.07
N ARG A 302 13.12 0.82 -16.94
CA ARG A 302 13.64 0.44 -18.27
C ARG A 302 13.76 1.59 -19.27
N GLN A 303 12.97 2.64 -19.12
CA GLN A 303 12.93 3.77 -20.05
C GLN A 303 13.73 4.99 -19.54
N GLY A 304 14.56 4.82 -18.50
CA GLY A 304 15.38 5.88 -17.89
C GLY A 304 16.85 5.74 -18.25
#